data_AF-A0A7Z0SSE6-F1
#
_entry.id   AF-A0A7Z0SSE6-F1
#
_cell.length_a   1.000
_cell.length_b   1.000
_cell.length_c   1.000
_cell.angle_alpha   90.00
_cell.angle_beta   90.00
_cell.angle_gamma   90.00
#
_symmetry.space_group_name_H-M   'P 1'
#
loop_
_entity.id
_entity.type
_entity.pdbx_description
1 polymer ?
#
loop_
_entity_poly.entity_id
_entity_poly.type
_entity_poly.pdbx_seq_one_letter_code
_entity_poly.pdbx_strand_id
1 'polypeptide(L)'
;MTHPFESEAAVLRERYAELKAEHPKMRIRNLAELMQVSEMELVAAGCGAVKSTLLKEPPQAIFKELGSLGRVMALTRNDWCVHERHGAYEDIRAGNTMGIVLGPDIDLRMFFGDWKFTFAVTDDGRQSLQFFDKAGSAVHKVYITDESNKEAYEALVQKFTDPDPAWPKVEPLAQEEDTTLPEIPAAMRADWLAMEDTHEFFGLLRKHNVSRLTALRGIGPDLAQQVDNGLAERMLEDVAERDISFMCFVGNKGMIQIHSGPVKKLMRTGPWFNVLEPHFNLHLDTTAIASSWIVNKPTKDGWVTSLECYAENGDLIAQFFGARKPGVPELASWRELLVGYCPEPLAA
;
A
#
# COMPACT_ATOMS: atom_id res chain seq x y z
N MET A 1 29.92 -28.60 -10.30
CA MET A 1 28.55 -28.41 -10.81
C MET A 1 28.02 -27.19 -10.09
N THR A 2 27.81 -26.08 -10.78
CA THR A 2 27.11 -24.93 -10.21
C THR A 2 25.68 -25.36 -9.87
N HIS A 3 25.25 -25.09 -8.63
CA HIS A 3 23.87 -25.35 -8.23
C HIS A 3 22.93 -24.54 -9.14
N PRO A 4 21.78 -25.08 -9.61
CA PRO A 4 20.88 -24.36 -10.52
C PRO A 4 20.48 -22.96 -10.03
N PHE A 5 20.39 -22.79 -8.71
CA PHE A 5 20.16 -21.49 -8.07
C PHE A 5 21.24 -20.46 -8.43
N GLU A 6 22.51 -20.84 -8.36
CA GLU A 6 23.64 -19.93 -8.55
C GLU A 6 23.82 -19.54 -10.02
N SER A 7 23.48 -20.42 -10.96
CA SER A 7 23.49 -20.08 -12.39
C SER A 7 22.46 -19.01 -12.74
N GLU A 8 21.23 -19.12 -12.26
CA GLU A 8 20.17 -18.12 -12.51
C GLU A 8 20.53 -16.78 -11.84
N ALA A 9 21.00 -16.84 -10.59
CA ALA A 9 21.41 -15.66 -9.84
C ALA A 9 22.57 -14.91 -10.53
N ALA A 10 23.57 -15.61 -11.06
CA ALA A 10 24.72 -15.00 -11.72
C ALA A 10 24.31 -14.18 -12.96
N VAL A 11 23.42 -14.71 -13.80
CA VAL A 11 22.93 -14.02 -15.00
C VAL A 11 22.20 -12.73 -14.65
N LEU A 12 21.35 -12.76 -13.62
CA LEU A 12 20.62 -11.56 -13.17
C LEU A 12 21.55 -10.51 -12.56
N ARG A 13 22.55 -10.94 -11.77
CA ARG A 13 23.52 -10.01 -11.17
C ARG A 13 24.35 -9.27 -12.21
N GLU A 14 24.77 -9.96 -13.28
CA GLU A 14 25.52 -9.35 -14.38
C GLU A 14 24.67 -8.28 -15.10
N ARG A 15 23.47 -8.66 -15.56
CA ARG A 15 22.54 -7.73 -16.21
C ARG A 15 22.17 -6.53 -15.33
N TYR A 16 21.96 -6.77 -14.03
CA TYR A 16 21.67 -5.71 -13.07
C TYR A 16 22.85 -4.74 -12.91
N ALA A 17 24.08 -5.25 -12.83
CA ALA A 17 25.27 -4.42 -12.65
C ALA A 17 25.49 -3.48 -13.85
N GLU A 18 25.29 -3.97 -15.08
CA GLU A 18 25.35 -3.16 -16.31
C GLU A 18 24.32 -2.01 -16.27
N LEU A 19 23.04 -2.33 -16.07
CA LEU A 19 21.99 -1.32 -16.02
C LEU A 19 22.14 -0.35 -14.85
N LYS A 20 22.64 -0.81 -13.70
CA LYS A 20 22.91 0.04 -12.54
C LYS A 20 24.06 1.03 -12.81
N ALA A 21 25.05 0.64 -13.61
CA ALA A 21 26.12 1.54 -14.05
C ALA A 21 25.60 2.63 -15.00
N GLU A 22 24.68 2.28 -15.89
CA GLU A 22 24.01 3.23 -16.81
C GLU A 22 23.00 4.15 -16.08
N HIS A 23 22.34 3.63 -15.04
CA HIS A 23 21.33 4.34 -14.26
C HIS A 23 21.62 4.34 -12.74
N PRO A 24 22.68 5.01 -12.26
CA PRO A 24 23.15 4.89 -10.86
C PRO A 24 22.09 5.24 -9.80
N LYS A 25 21.19 6.17 -10.09
CA LYS A 25 20.14 6.63 -9.17
C LYS A 25 18.87 5.78 -9.18
N MET A 26 18.72 4.87 -10.14
CA MET A 26 17.51 4.09 -10.29
C MET A 26 17.39 3.04 -9.18
N ARG A 27 16.18 2.88 -8.63
CA ARG A 27 15.91 1.89 -7.55
C ARG A 27 15.77 0.49 -8.15
N ILE A 28 16.01 -0.53 -7.32
CA ILE A 28 15.95 -1.96 -7.72
C ILE A 28 14.63 -2.32 -8.43
N ARG A 29 13.50 -1.80 -7.95
CA ARG A 29 12.18 -1.96 -8.59
C ARG A 29 12.21 -1.55 -10.07
N ASN A 30 12.57 -0.29 -10.34
CA ASN A 30 12.53 0.27 -11.69
C ASN A 30 13.53 -0.43 -12.61
N LEU A 31 14.65 -0.92 -12.06
CA LEU A 31 15.59 -1.76 -12.81
C LEU A 31 14.99 -3.14 -13.13
N ALA A 32 14.23 -3.74 -12.22
CA ALA A 32 13.50 -4.98 -12.47
C ALA A 32 12.52 -4.82 -13.65
N GLU A 33 11.77 -3.71 -13.68
CA GLU A 33 10.87 -3.37 -14.80
C GLU A 33 11.63 -3.26 -16.13
N LEU A 34 12.77 -2.56 -16.17
CA LEU A 34 13.62 -2.48 -17.37
C LEU A 34 14.19 -3.84 -17.80
N MET A 35 14.52 -4.69 -16.83
CA MET A 35 15.04 -6.04 -17.05
C MET A 35 13.96 -7.05 -17.45
N GLN A 36 12.69 -6.67 -17.36
CA GLN A 36 11.52 -7.54 -17.54
C GLN A 36 11.53 -8.74 -16.58
N VAL A 37 11.91 -8.50 -15.33
CA VAL A 37 11.90 -9.49 -14.23
C VAL A 37 11.23 -8.88 -13.00
N SER A 38 10.81 -9.71 -12.07
CA SER A 38 10.22 -9.25 -10.81
C SER A 38 11.26 -8.66 -9.85
N GLU A 39 10.83 -7.78 -8.95
CA GLU A 39 11.69 -7.25 -7.89
C GLU A 39 12.21 -8.38 -6.98
N MET A 40 11.38 -9.39 -6.74
CA MET A 40 11.72 -10.58 -5.96
C MET A 40 12.87 -11.37 -6.59
N GLU A 41 12.90 -11.56 -7.91
CA GLU A 41 13.99 -12.26 -8.59
C GLU A 41 15.33 -11.54 -8.43
N LEU A 42 15.34 -10.20 -8.47
CA LEU A 42 16.56 -9.42 -8.20
C LEU A 42 17.03 -9.54 -6.75
N VAL A 43 16.09 -9.62 -5.80
CA VAL A 43 16.39 -9.89 -4.39
C VAL A 43 16.96 -11.30 -4.23
N ALA A 44 16.32 -12.32 -4.79
CA ALA A 44 16.74 -13.71 -4.74
C ALA A 44 18.14 -13.92 -5.37
N ALA A 45 18.45 -13.19 -6.44
CA ALA A 45 19.76 -13.21 -7.08
C ALA A 45 20.87 -12.55 -6.23
N GLY A 46 20.54 -11.75 -5.21
CA GLY A 46 21.51 -10.95 -4.47
C GLY A 46 22.12 -9.84 -5.34
N CYS A 47 21.31 -9.13 -6.12
CA CYS A 47 21.79 -8.07 -7.01
C CYS A 47 22.33 -6.85 -6.25
N GLY A 48 23.47 -6.33 -6.68
CA GLY A 48 24.13 -5.20 -6.03
C GLY A 48 24.75 -5.58 -4.69
N ALA A 49 24.38 -4.88 -3.62
CA ALA A 49 24.85 -5.16 -2.25
C ALA A 49 23.89 -6.08 -1.46
N VAL A 50 22.82 -6.57 -2.11
CA VAL A 50 21.79 -7.40 -1.48
C VAL A 50 22.37 -8.75 -1.09
N LYS A 51 22.21 -9.09 0.19
CA LYS A 51 22.33 -10.44 0.73
C LYS A 51 20.95 -10.88 1.19
N SER A 52 20.45 -11.98 0.65
CA SER A 52 19.11 -12.46 0.94
C SER A 52 19.10 -13.90 1.41
N THR A 53 18.21 -14.21 2.36
CA THR A 53 17.91 -15.56 2.81
C THR A 53 16.42 -15.82 2.56
N LEU A 54 16.11 -16.86 1.78
CA LEU A 54 14.74 -17.31 1.58
C LEU A 54 14.20 -17.88 2.90
N LEU A 55 13.01 -17.45 3.28
CA LEU A 55 12.31 -17.94 4.47
C LEU A 55 11.17 -18.87 4.06
N LYS A 56 10.95 -19.90 4.87
CA LYS A 56 9.96 -20.95 4.66
C LYS A 56 8.52 -20.43 4.70
N GLU A 57 7.68 -21.03 3.87
CA GLU A 57 6.24 -20.81 3.85
C GLU A 57 5.53 -21.37 5.11
N PRO A 58 4.30 -20.90 5.42
CA PRO A 58 3.58 -19.81 4.75
C PRO A 58 4.00 -18.42 5.30
N PRO A 59 4.01 -17.35 4.49
CA PRO A 59 4.38 -15.99 4.92
C PRO A 59 3.63 -15.50 6.18
N GLN A 60 2.38 -15.94 6.35
CA GLN A 60 1.52 -15.65 7.50
C GLN A 60 2.14 -16.10 8.83
N ALA A 61 2.89 -17.21 8.84
CA ALA A 61 3.53 -17.71 10.04
C ALA A 61 4.64 -16.76 10.51
N ILE A 62 5.42 -16.22 9.56
CA ILE A 62 6.44 -15.21 9.83
C ILE A 62 5.77 -13.91 10.30
N PHE A 63 4.71 -13.48 9.60
CA PHE A 63 4.02 -12.23 9.89
C PHE A 63 3.45 -12.18 11.32
N LYS A 64 2.95 -13.31 11.83
CA LYS A 64 2.45 -13.44 13.22
C LYS A 64 3.52 -13.17 14.28
N GLU A 65 4.80 -13.26 13.95
CA GLU A 65 5.90 -13.09 14.88
C GLU A 65 6.54 -11.70 14.82
N LEU A 66 6.07 -10.81 13.94
CA LEU A 66 6.61 -9.46 13.78
C LEU A 66 6.48 -8.60 15.04
N GLY A 67 5.52 -8.89 15.92
CA GLY A 67 5.39 -8.19 17.21
C GLY A 67 6.60 -8.37 18.14
N SER A 68 7.41 -9.41 17.93
CA SER A 68 8.64 -9.63 18.71
C SER A 68 9.78 -8.66 18.35
N LEU A 69 9.69 -7.99 17.19
CA LEU A 69 10.74 -7.12 16.67
C LEU A 69 10.79 -5.74 17.35
N GLY A 70 9.84 -5.43 18.23
CA GLY A 70 9.72 -4.09 18.81
C GLY A 70 9.36 -3.04 17.74
N ARG A 71 9.95 -1.85 17.82
CA ARG A 71 9.66 -0.75 16.89
C ARG A 71 10.48 -0.90 15.62
N VAL A 72 9.82 -0.85 14.47
CA VAL A 72 10.38 -1.06 13.13
C VAL A 72 9.85 0.01 12.18
N MET A 73 10.29 -0.02 10.91
CA MET A 73 9.66 0.75 9.84
C MET A 73 8.94 -0.18 8.86
N ALA A 74 7.62 -0.01 8.73
CA ALA A 74 6.75 -0.71 7.80
C ALA A 74 6.64 0.07 6.49
N LEU A 75 6.86 -0.59 5.36
CA LEU A 75 6.76 0.00 4.03
C LEU A 75 5.77 -0.79 3.18
N THR A 76 4.75 -0.09 2.71
CA THR A 76 3.79 -0.56 1.70
C THR A 76 3.73 0.45 0.58
N ARG A 77 3.58 -0.02 -0.66
CA ARG A 77 3.48 0.88 -1.81
C ARG A 77 2.66 0.27 -2.95
N ASN A 78 2.26 1.14 -3.86
CA ASN A 78 1.97 0.80 -5.25
C ASN A 78 3.00 1.50 -6.15
N ASP A 79 2.63 1.75 -7.40
CA ASP A 79 3.52 2.27 -8.43
C ASP A 79 3.72 3.78 -8.31
N TRP A 80 2.74 4.46 -7.70
CA TRP A 80 2.66 5.92 -7.67
C TRP A 80 2.76 6.49 -6.27
N CYS A 81 2.64 5.65 -5.23
CA CYS A 81 2.69 6.10 -3.85
C CYS A 81 3.45 5.12 -2.95
N VAL A 82 4.40 5.63 -2.16
CA VAL A 82 5.13 4.89 -1.13
C VAL A 82 4.73 5.40 0.25
N HIS A 83 4.38 4.48 1.15
CA HIS A 83 3.94 4.76 2.51
C HIS A 83 4.87 4.05 3.49
N GLU A 84 5.55 4.83 4.33
CA GLU A 84 6.47 4.37 5.36
C GLU A 84 5.95 4.78 6.74
N ARG A 85 5.78 3.82 7.66
CA ARG A 85 5.30 4.10 9.01
C ARG A 85 6.18 3.41 10.04
N HIS A 86 6.68 4.16 11.01
CA HIS A 86 7.44 3.59 12.13
C HIS A 86 6.53 3.25 13.30
N GLY A 87 6.69 2.06 13.87
CA GLY A 87 5.84 1.59 14.98
C GLY A 87 6.11 0.15 15.33
N ALA A 88 5.35 -0.38 16.29
CA ALA A 88 5.35 -1.80 16.63
C ALA A 88 4.16 -2.53 16.01
N TYR A 89 4.34 -3.81 15.66
CA TYR A 89 3.24 -4.65 15.19
C TYR A 89 2.47 -5.19 16.40
N GLU A 90 1.30 -4.61 16.65
CA GLU A 90 0.41 -4.93 17.77
C GLU A 90 -0.91 -5.53 17.28
N ASP A 91 -1.55 -6.37 18.12
CA ASP A 91 -2.84 -7.03 17.81
C ASP A 91 -2.88 -7.66 16.39
N ILE A 92 -1.84 -8.45 16.08
CA ILE A 92 -1.72 -9.12 14.78
C ILE A 92 -2.73 -10.25 14.72
N ARG A 93 -3.72 -10.14 13.83
CA ARG A 93 -4.71 -11.18 13.56
C ARG A 93 -4.58 -11.61 12.10
N ALA A 94 -3.71 -12.59 11.85
CA ALA A 94 -3.50 -13.16 10.52
C ALA A 94 -4.28 -14.48 10.36
N GLY A 95 -5.40 -14.42 9.64
CA GLY A 95 -6.17 -15.59 9.20
C GLY A 95 -5.57 -16.23 7.95
N ASN A 96 -6.34 -17.11 7.30
CA ASN A 96 -5.87 -17.82 6.10
C ASN A 96 -5.87 -16.91 4.86
N THR A 97 -6.99 -16.23 4.61
CA THR A 97 -7.17 -15.36 3.43
C THR A 97 -7.01 -13.88 3.75
N MET A 98 -7.36 -13.49 4.97
CA MET A 98 -7.43 -12.11 5.42
C MET A 98 -6.72 -11.95 6.75
N GLY A 99 -6.19 -10.76 7.00
CA GLY A 99 -5.69 -10.39 8.31
C GLY A 99 -5.71 -8.89 8.56
N ILE A 100 -5.45 -8.53 9.80
CA ILE A 100 -5.43 -7.14 10.27
C ILE A 100 -4.32 -6.97 11.32
N VAL A 101 -3.74 -5.77 11.36
CA VAL A 101 -2.90 -5.29 12.48
C VAL A 101 -3.58 -4.03 12.99
N LEU A 102 -3.82 -3.96 14.30
CA LEU A 102 -4.48 -2.84 14.95
C LEU A 102 -3.57 -2.28 16.04
N GLY A 103 -2.55 -1.53 15.62
CA GLY A 103 -1.69 -0.77 16.51
C GLY A 103 -2.02 0.73 16.52
N PRO A 104 -1.51 1.49 17.50
CA PRO A 104 -1.60 2.96 17.50
C PRO A 104 -0.76 3.59 16.37
N ASP A 105 0.29 2.89 15.92
CA ASP A 105 1.16 3.31 14.82
C ASP A 105 0.95 2.46 13.56
N ILE A 106 1.15 1.15 13.66
CA ILE A 106 1.03 0.22 12.52
C ILE A 106 -0.42 -0.26 12.42
N ASP A 107 -1.12 0.25 11.41
CA ASP A 107 -2.49 -0.15 11.06
C ASP A 107 -2.51 -0.69 9.63
N LEU A 108 -2.89 -1.98 9.49
CA LEU A 108 -2.77 -2.73 8.24
C LEU A 108 -4.04 -3.52 7.94
N ARG A 109 -4.39 -3.66 6.66
CA ARG A 109 -5.31 -4.67 6.15
C ARG A 109 -4.54 -5.59 5.22
N MET A 110 -4.59 -6.90 5.48
CA MET A 110 -3.78 -7.90 4.79
C MET A 110 -4.66 -8.84 3.98
N PHE A 111 -4.27 -9.10 2.74
CA PHE A 111 -4.97 -9.95 1.79
C PHE A 111 -4.01 -11.05 1.32
N PHE A 112 -4.03 -12.21 1.97
CA PHE A 112 -3.00 -13.24 1.82
C PHE A 112 -3.14 -14.10 0.55
N GLY A 113 -4.17 -13.88 -0.27
CA GLY A 113 -4.53 -14.75 -1.39
C GLY A 113 -3.38 -15.08 -2.35
N ASP A 114 -2.53 -14.09 -2.65
CA ASP A 114 -1.39 -14.26 -3.57
C ASP A 114 -0.03 -14.17 -2.89
N TRP A 115 0.05 -14.04 -1.55
CA TRP A 115 1.32 -13.98 -0.84
C TRP A 115 2.07 -15.31 -0.98
N LYS A 116 3.37 -15.25 -1.32
CA LYS A 116 4.13 -16.47 -1.59
C LYS A 116 5.52 -16.48 -0.99
N PHE A 117 6.34 -15.49 -1.31
CA PHE A 117 7.76 -15.50 -0.96
C PHE A 117 8.07 -14.51 0.15
N THR A 118 8.96 -14.91 1.07
CA THR A 118 9.49 -14.01 2.11
C THR A 118 11.00 -14.13 2.15
N PHE A 119 11.69 -12.98 2.15
CA PHE A 119 13.15 -12.93 2.26
C PHE A 119 13.56 -12.10 3.47
N ALA A 120 14.54 -12.60 4.22
CA ALA A 120 15.36 -11.76 5.10
C ALA A 120 16.47 -11.14 4.24
N VAL A 121 16.57 -9.82 4.24
CA VAL A 121 17.45 -9.07 3.34
C VAL A 121 18.36 -8.15 4.14
N THR A 122 19.65 -8.16 3.81
CA THR A 122 20.60 -7.13 4.19
C THR A 122 21.06 -6.40 2.93
N ASP A 123 20.82 -5.10 2.85
CA ASP A 123 21.25 -4.24 1.74
C ASP A 123 21.98 -3.01 2.31
N ASP A 124 23.26 -2.88 2.01
CA ASP A 124 24.14 -1.82 2.53
C ASP A 124 24.03 -1.61 4.05
N GLY A 125 24.03 -2.73 4.79
CA GLY A 125 23.91 -2.76 6.26
C GLY A 125 22.48 -2.61 6.80
N ARG A 126 21.47 -2.32 5.96
CA ARG A 126 20.06 -2.25 6.38
C ARG A 126 19.43 -3.64 6.33
N GLN A 127 18.90 -4.08 7.46
CA GLN A 127 18.21 -5.37 7.58
C GLN A 127 16.69 -5.19 7.39
N SER A 128 16.06 -6.15 6.70
CA SER A 128 14.61 -6.14 6.48
C SER A 128 14.03 -7.53 6.27
N LEU A 129 12.73 -7.68 6.55
CA LEU A 129 11.90 -8.76 6.04
C LEU A 129 11.09 -8.23 4.86
N GLN A 130 11.13 -8.91 3.73
CA GLN A 130 10.44 -8.49 2.51
C GLN A 130 9.48 -9.59 2.03
N PHE A 131 8.21 -9.23 1.92
CA PHE A 131 7.12 -10.11 1.52
C PHE A 131 6.72 -9.83 0.07
N PHE A 132 6.58 -10.88 -0.72
CA PHE A 132 6.24 -10.81 -2.14
C PHE A 132 5.05 -11.72 -2.47
N ASP A 133 4.31 -11.33 -3.49
CA ASP A 133 3.28 -12.18 -4.06
C ASP A 133 3.88 -13.28 -4.95
N LYS A 134 3.04 -14.18 -5.44
CA LYS A 134 3.43 -15.28 -6.32
C LYS A 134 4.00 -14.81 -7.66
N ALA A 135 3.71 -13.58 -8.11
CA ALA A 135 4.28 -12.98 -9.31
C ALA A 135 5.62 -12.26 -9.03
N GLY A 136 6.08 -12.24 -7.77
CA GLY A 136 7.31 -11.59 -7.35
C GLY A 136 7.20 -10.07 -7.14
N SER A 137 5.99 -9.52 -7.09
CA SER A 137 5.78 -8.11 -6.76
C SER A 137 5.89 -7.89 -5.25
N ALA A 138 6.50 -6.79 -4.84
CA ALA A 138 6.64 -6.44 -3.43
C ALA A 138 5.28 -6.11 -2.81
N VAL A 139 4.89 -6.86 -1.78
CA VAL A 139 3.64 -6.63 -1.04
C VAL A 139 3.89 -5.73 0.17
N HIS A 140 4.91 -6.07 0.97
CA HIS A 140 5.20 -5.36 2.22
C HIS A 140 6.66 -5.56 2.62
N LYS A 141 7.26 -4.56 3.26
CA LYS A 141 8.61 -4.65 3.82
C LYS A 141 8.65 -4.14 5.25
N VAL A 142 9.46 -4.80 6.07
CA VAL A 142 9.67 -4.45 7.48
C VAL A 142 11.16 -4.21 7.68
N TYR A 143 11.56 -2.97 7.89
CA TYR A 143 12.95 -2.59 8.10
C TYR A 143 13.27 -2.54 9.59
N ILE A 144 14.40 -3.15 9.94
CA ILE A 144 14.97 -3.10 11.27
C ILE A 144 15.65 -1.73 11.45
N THR A 145 15.35 -1.08 12.56
CA THR A 145 15.86 0.23 12.94
C THR A 145 16.73 0.11 14.20
N ASP A 146 17.25 1.23 14.68
CA ASP A 146 18.00 1.25 15.94
C ASP A 146 17.11 0.99 17.17
N GLU A 147 15.79 1.12 17.04
CA GLU A 147 14.81 0.86 18.10
C GLU A 147 14.24 -0.57 18.05
N SER A 148 14.65 -1.35 17.05
CA SER A 148 14.19 -2.73 16.89
C SER A 148 14.94 -3.69 17.80
N ASN A 149 14.28 -4.79 18.17
CA ASN A 149 14.90 -5.92 18.85
C ASN A 149 15.68 -6.77 17.82
N LYS A 150 16.99 -6.53 17.73
CA LYS A 150 17.87 -7.19 16.75
C LYS A 150 18.06 -8.67 17.06
N GLU A 151 18.10 -9.05 18.33
CA GLU A 151 18.18 -10.44 18.77
C GLU A 151 16.92 -11.23 18.38
N ALA A 152 15.73 -10.62 18.50
CA ALA A 152 14.48 -11.22 18.05
C ALA A 152 14.43 -11.36 16.53
N TYR A 153 14.94 -10.38 15.78
CA TYR A 153 15.08 -10.48 14.33
C TYR A 153 15.97 -11.66 13.94
N GLU A 154 17.16 -11.79 14.54
CA GLU A 154 18.09 -12.89 14.26
C GLU A 154 17.47 -14.26 14.58
N ALA A 155 16.80 -14.39 15.73
CA ALA A 155 16.10 -15.61 16.12
C ALA A 155 14.96 -15.96 15.16
N LEU A 156 14.19 -14.97 14.70
CA LEU A 156 13.13 -15.15 13.71
C LEU A 156 13.71 -15.62 12.38
N VAL A 157 14.75 -14.96 11.87
CA VAL A 157 15.41 -15.37 10.62
C VAL A 157 15.94 -16.80 10.75
N GLN A 158 16.66 -17.13 11.82
CA GLN A 158 17.18 -18.48 12.05
C GLN A 158 16.07 -19.54 12.07
N LYS A 159 14.94 -19.24 12.72
CA LYS A 159 13.79 -20.15 12.83
C LYS A 159 13.12 -20.40 11.48
N PHE A 160 13.05 -19.38 10.63
CA PHE A 160 12.31 -19.43 9.37
C PHE A 160 13.17 -19.63 8.13
N THR A 161 14.50 -19.63 8.20
CA THR A 161 15.37 -19.97 7.06
C THR A 161 14.92 -21.27 6.40
N ASP A 162 14.78 -21.24 5.07
CA ASP A 162 14.55 -22.43 4.28
C ASP A 162 15.80 -23.32 4.28
N PRO A 163 15.73 -24.58 4.73
CA PRO A 163 16.88 -25.48 4.76
C PRO A 163 17.34 -25.95 3.37
N ASP A 164 16.50 -25.85 2.34
CA ASP A 164 16.79 -26.28 0.97
C ASP A 164 16.23 -25.28 -0.06
N PRO A 165 16.80 -24.06 -0.14
CA PRO A 165 16.24 -23.00 -0.94
C PRO A 165 16.33 -23.32 -2.44
N ALA A 166 15.17 -23.43 -3.08
CA ALA A 166 15.06 -23.49 -4.53
C ALA A 166 14.91 -22.09 -5.14
N TRP A 167 15.26 -21.95 -6.43
CA TRP A 167 15.00 -20.70 -7.16
C TRP A 167 13.49 -20.43 -7.17
N PRO A 168 13.03 -19.25 -6.74
CA PRO A 168 11.61 -18.94 -6.66
C PRO A 168 10.99 -18.87 -8.05
N LYS A 169 9.90 -19.62 -8.26
CA LYS A 169 9.19 -19.65 -9.53
C LYS A 169 8.03 -18.68 -9.48
N VAL A 170 8.10 -17.64 -10.32
CA VAL A 170 7.03 -16.67 -10.45
C VAL A 170 5.82 -17.27 -11.18
N GLU A 171 4.64 -16.97 -10.68
CA GLU A 171 3.35 -17.35 -11.24
C GLU A 171 2.57 -16.09 -11.63
N PRO A 172 2.00 -16.01 -12.84
CA PRO A 172 1.17 -14.86 -13.23
C PRO A 172 -0.01 -14.69 -12.28
N LEU A 173 -0.33 -13.44 -11.93
CA LEU A 173 -1.59 -13.13 -11.27
C LEU A 173 -2.74 -13.33 -12.26
N ALA A 174 -3.89 -13.77 -11.75
CA ALA A 174 -5.09 -13.81 -12.55
C ALA A 174 -5.42 -12.39 -13.04
N GLN A 175 -5.69 -12.25 -14.33
CA GLN A 175 -6.18 -10.99 -14.86
C GLN A 175 -7.56 -10.73 -14.25
N GLU A 176 -7.74 -9.55 -13.67
CA GLU A 176 -9.04 -9.15 -13.16
C GLU A 176 -10.00 -8.94 -14.34
N GLU A 177 -11.23 -9.41 -14.19
CA GLU A 177 -12.27 -9.14 -15.18
C GLU A 177 -12.47 -7.62 -15.30
N ASP A 178 -12.51 -7.12 -16.54
CA ASP A 178 -12.82 -5.72 -16.76
C ASP A 178 -14.30 -5.49 -16.43
N THR A 179 -14.51 -4.87 -15.27
CA THR A 179 -15.83 -4.51 -14.75
C THR A 179 -16.20 -3.06 -15.09
N THR A 180 -15.51 -2.45 -16.05
CA THR A 180 -15.85 -1.12 -16.55
C THR A 180 -17.14 -1.20 -17.36
N LEU A 181 -18.18 -0.54 -16.86
CA LEU A 181 -19.48 -0.45 -17.54
C LEU A 181 -19.69 0.96 -18.09
N PRO A 182 -20.47 1.12 -19.18
CA PRO A 182 -20.84 2.44 -19.71
C PRO A 182 -21.75 3.22 -18.73
N GLU A 183 -22.58 2.51 -17.98
CA GLU A 183 -23.50 3.07 -16.98
C GLU A 183 -23.52 2.17 -15.75
N ILE A 184 -23.80 2.77 -14.58
CA ILE A 184 -23.96 2.00 -13.34
C ILE A 184 -25.28 1.20 -13.35
N PRO A 185 -25.34 0.03 -12.72
CA PRO A 185 -26.61 -0.67 -12.53
C PRO A 185 -27.62 0.18 -11.74
N ALA A 186 -28.88 0.21 -12.18
CA ALA A 186 -29.92 1.09 -11.61
C ALA A 186 -30.14 0.90 -10.09
N ALA A 187 -29.93 -0.32 -9.58
CA ALA A 187 -30.07 -0.64 -8.16
C ALA A 187 -28.89 -0.16 -7.29
N MET A 188 -27.76 0.20 -7.90
CA MET A 188 -26.52 0.51 -7.19
C MET A 188 -26.66 1.70 -6.25
N ARG A 189 -27.39 2.75 -6.66
CA ARG A 189 -27.57 3.94 -5.84
C ARG A 189 -28.36 3.64 -4.56
N ALA A 190 -29.43 2.85 -4.66
CA ALA A 190 -30.21 2.46 -3.49
C ALA A 190 -29.37 1.64 -2.51
N ASP A 191 -28.57 0.70 -3.02
CA ASP A 191 -27.67 -0.10 -2.18
C ASP A 191 -26.52 0.74 -1.58
N TRP A 192 -25.98 1.73 -2.30
CA TRP A 192 -24.98 2.65 -1.77
C TRP A 192 -25.54 3.45 -0.60
N LEU A 193 -26.76 3.98 -0.75
CA LEU A 193 -27.44 4.75 0.30
C LEU A 193 -27.83 3.91 1.52
N ALA A 194 -27.92 2.59 1.35
CA ALA A 194 -28.21 1.63 2.40
C ALA A 194 -26.96 1.11 3.14
N MET A 195 -25.75 1.53 2.75
CA MET A 195 -24.52 1.09 3.43
C MET A 195 -24.51 1.57 4.88
N GLU A 196 -24.11 0.67 5.79
CA GLU A 196 -23.93 0.99 7.21
C GLU A 196 -22.45 1.06 7.61
N ASP A 197 -21.55 0.61 6.74
CA ASP A 197 -20.10 0.67 6.94
C ASP A 197 -19.37 0.88 5.59
N THR A 198 -18.32 1.72 5.60
CA THR A 198 -17.47 1.95 4.43
C THR A 198 -16.82 0.68 3.85
N HIS A 199 -16.61 -0.36 4.65
CA HIS A 199 -16.06 -1.64 4.22
C HIS A 199 -17.04 -2.46 3.36
N GLU A 200 -18.34 -2.16 3.41
CA GLU A 200 -19.35 -2.78 2.55
C GLU A 200 -19.20 -2.39 1.09
N PHE A 201 -18.58 -1.23 0.81
CA PHE A 201 -18.45 -0.70 -0.54
C PHE A 201 -17.76 -1.68 -1.50
N PHE A 202 -16.75 -2.41 -1.03
CA PHE A 202 -16.09 -3.42 -1.85
C PHE A 202 -17.00 -4.61 -2.20
N GLY A 203 -17.82 -5.06 -1.23
CA GLY A 203 -18.84 -6.07 -1.47
C GLY A 203 -19.92 -5.56 -2.44
N LEU A 204 -20.27 -4.28 -2.35
CA LEU A 204 -21.23 -3.63 -3.24
C LEU A 204 -20.75 -3.60 -4.70
N LEU A 205 -19.49 -3.22 -4.94
CA LEU A 205 -18.88 -3.23 -6.28
C LEU A 205 -18.93 -4.64 -6.89
N ARG A 206 -18.59 -5.67 -6.12
CA ARG A 206 -18.67 -7.07 -6.55
C ARG A 206 -20.10 -7.52 -6.83
N LYS A 207 -21.07 -7.15 -5.98
CA LYS A 207 -22.50 -7.48 -6.16
C LYS A 207 -23.02 -6.98 -7.51
N HIS A 208 -22.58 -5.79 -7.92
CA HIS A 208 -23.02 -5.14 -9.16
C HIS A 208 -22.08 -5.38 -10.34
N ASN A 209 -21.02 -6.16 -10.15
CA ASN A 209 -19.96 -6.41 -11.15
C ASN A 209 -19.48 -5.13 -11.86
N VAL A 210 -19.20 -4.09 -11.07
CA VAL A 210 -18.87 -2.75 -11.57
C VAL A 210 -17.57 -2.26 -10.97
N SER A 211 -16.75 -1.62 -11.80
CA SER A 211 -15.49 -1.02 -11.35
C SER A 211 -15.77 0.17 -10.43
N ARG A 212 -14.80 0.46 -9.55
CA ARG A 212 -14.90 1.59 -8.62
C ARG A 212 -15.09 2.92 -9.37
N LEU A 213 -14.29 3.17 -10.42
CA LEU A 213 -14.41 4.41 -11.20
C LEU A 213 -15.73 4.51 -11.96
N THR A 214 -16.25 3.42 -12.53
CA THR A 214 -17.58 3.44 -13.14
C THR A 214 -18.65 3.78 -12.10
N ALA A 215 -18.56 3.20 -10.90
CA ALA A 215 -19.46 3.53 -9.80
C ALA A 215 -19.44 5.03 -9.48
N LEU A 216 -18.25 5.61 -9.27
CA LEU A 216 -18.10 7.03 -8.90
C LEU A 216 -18.64 7.97 -9.99
N ARG A 217 -18.41 7.65 -11.27
CA ARG A 217 -18.92 8.46 -12.39
C ARG A 217 -20.44 8.48 -12.47
N GLY A 218 -21.10 7.38 -12.13
CA GLY A 218 -22.54 7.22 -12.33
C GLY A 218 -23.42 7.44 -11.10
N ILE A 219 -22.86 7.45 -9.89
CA ILE A 219 -23.66 7.40 -8.65
C ILE A 219 -24.42 8.71 -8.34
N GLY A 220 -23.97 9.83 -8.91
CA GLY A 220 -24.55 11.16 -8.73
C GLY A 220 -23.63 12.12 -7.94
N PRO A 221 -23.68 13.43 -8.24
CA PRO A 221 -22.77 14.42 -7.68
C PRO A 221 -22.93 14.63 -6.17
N ASP A 222 -24.07 14.27 -5.58
CA ASP A 222 -24.26 14.31 -4.13
C ASP A 222 -23.45 13.21 -3.40
N LEU A 223 -23.05 12.15 -4.10
CA LEU A 223 -22.32 11.01 -3.53
C LEU A 223 -20.88 10.90 -4.03
N ALA A 224 -20.58 11.33 -5.25
CA ALA A 224 -19.22 11.38 -5.77
C ALA A 224 -19.04 12.50 -6.79
N GLN A 225 -17.97 13.28 -6.63
CA GLN A 225 -17.63 14.38 -7.54
C GLN A 225 -16.17 14.25 -7.97
N GLN A 226 -15.94 14.33 -9.28
CA GLN A 226 -14.60 14.48 -9.80
C GLN A 226 -14.11 15.90 -9.52
N VAL A 227 -12.87 16.02 -9.07
CA VAL A 227 -12.22 17.28 -8.70
C VAL A 227 -10.87 17.40 -9.39
N ASP A 228 -10.25 18.57 -9.29
CA ASP A 228 -8.92 18.81 -9.86
C ASP A 228 -7.86 17.85 -9.26
N ASN A 229 -6.97 17.33 -10.10
CA ASN A 229 -5.96 16.35 -9.65
C ASN A 229 -4.89 16.97 -8.74
N GLY A 230 -4.68 18.29 -8.82
CA GLY A 230 -3.84 19.05 -7.89
C GLY A 230 -4.43 19.13 -6.47
N LEU A 231 -5.70 18.71 -6.29
CA LEU A 231 -6.34 18.74 -4.99
C LEU A 231 -5.70 17.80 -3.97
N ALA A 232 -5.05 16.71 -4.39
CA ALA A 232 -4.34 15.82 -3.48
C ALA A 232 -3.20 16.54 -2.74
N GLU A 233 -2.40 17.33 -3.47
CA GLU A 233 -1.34 18.17 -2.90
C GLU A 233 -1.93 19.27 -2.02
N ARG A 234 -2.90 20.02 -2.55
CA ARG A 234 -3.56 21.10 -1.81
C ARG A 234 -4.20 20.61 -0.51
N MET A 235 -4.85 19.45 -0.53
CA MET A 235 -5.46 18.86 0.66
C MET A 235 -4.40 18.54 1.72
N LEU A 236 -3.24 17.99 1.33
CA LEU A 236 -2.14 17.74 2.26
C LEU A 236 -1.58 19.04 2.86
N GLU A 237 -1.47 20.11 2.07
CA GLU A 237 -1.09 21.44 2.55
C GLU A 237 -2.11 22.00 3.56
N ASP A 238 -3.40 21.94 3.21
CA ASP A 238 -4.48 22.44 4.05
C ASP A 238 -4.62 21.67 5.38
N VAL A 239 -4.46 20.35 5.40
CA VAL A 239 -4.46 19.58 6.68
C VAL A 239 -3.23 19.91 7.52
N ALA A 240 -2.08 20.17 6.91
CA ALA A 240 -0.86 20.52 7.63
C ALA A 240 -0.96 21.92 8.26
N GLU A 241 -1.43 22.90 7.48
CA GLU A 241 -1.65 24.28 7.92
C GLU A 241 -2.66 24.35 9.07
N ARG A 242 -3.77 23.61 8.96
CA ARG A 242 -4.89 23.66 9.91
C ARG A 242 -4.80 22.64 11.05
N ASP A 243 -3.74 21.85 11.09
CA ASP A 243 -3.53 20.78 12.09
C ASP A 243 -4.67 19.74 12.12
N ILE A 244 -5.23 19.41 10.95
CA ILE A 244 -6.33 18.45 10.83
C ILE A 244 -5.73 17.04 10.84
N SER A 245 -6.10 16.25 11.86
CA SER A 245 -5.77 14.83 11.87
C SER A 245 -6.53 14.11 10.76
N PHE A 246 -5.82 13.41 9.90
CA PHE A 246 -6.37 12.67 8.78
C PHE A 246 -5.84 11.23 8.79
N MET A 247 -6.40 10.41 7.90
CA MET A 247 -5.92 9.08 7.60
C MET A 247 -5.46 9.00 6.15
N CYS A 248 -4.36 8.30 5.90
CA CYS A 248 -3.84 8.05 4.55
C CYS A 248 -3.72 6.55 4.32
N PHE A 249 -4.46 6.06 3.32
CA PHE A 249 -4.49 4.66 2.92
C PHE A 249 -3.72 4.51 1.61
N VAL A 250 -2.67 3.68 1.63
CA VAL A 250 -1.90 3.31 0.44
C VAL A 250 -1.77 1.79 0.44
N GLY A 251 -2.00 1.17 -0.70
CA GLY A 251 -1.99 -0.28 -0.78
C GLY A 251 -1.68 -0.81 -2.17
N ASN A 252 -1.52 -2.12 -2.21
CA ASN A 252 -1.42 -2.97 -3.38
C ASN A 252 -2.37 -4.17 -3.20
N LYS A 253 -2.31 -5.15 -4.11
CA LYS A 253 -3.20 -6.32 -4.09
C LYS A 253 -3.14 -7.14 -2.80
N GLY A 254 -2.01 -7.12 -2.09
CA GLY A 254 -1.78 -7.93 -0.90
C GLY A 254 -1.87 -7.18 0.44
N MET A 255 -1.82 -5.85 0.43
CA MET A 255 -1.69 -5.05 1.65
C MET A 255 -2.28 -3.63 1.47
N ILE A 256 -2.96 -3.13 2.50
CA ILE A 256 -3.24 -1.70 2.67
C ILE A 256 -2.60 -1.25 3.99
N GLN A 257 -1.81 -0.19 3.93
CA GLN A 257 -1.19 0.46 5.08
C GLN A 257 -1.82 1.82 5.34
N ILE A 258 -2.06 2.10 6.62
CA ILE A 258 -2.85 3.23 7.06
C ILE A 258 -2.00 4.07 8.01
N HIS A 259 -1.89 5.36 7.70
CA HIS A 259 -1.46 6.37 8.67
C HIS A 259 -2.71 7.01 9.28
N SER A 260 -2.65 7.36 10.56
CA SER A 260 -3.65 8.20 11.23
C SER A 260 -2.94 9.24 12.09
N GLY A 261 -3.21 10.53 11.85
CA GLY A 261 -2.64 11.62 12.62
C GLY A 261 -2.34 12.86 11.78
N PRO A 262 -1.95 13.96 12.43
CA PRO A 262 -1.58 15.19 11.74
C PRO A 262 -0.22 15.04 11.04
N VAL A 263 0.05 15.95 10.10
CA VAL A 263 1.35 16.12 9.44
C VAL A 263 1.69 17.60 9.37
N LYS A 264 2.97 17.93 9.18
CA LYS A 264 3.49 19.30 9.12
C LYS A 264 4.53 19.47 8.03
N LYS A 265 5.48 18.54 7.92
CA LYS A 265 6.63 18.72 7.02
C LYS A 265 6.32 18.20 5.62
N LEU A 266 5.97 19.12 4.73
CA LEU A 266 5.70 18.84 3.33
C LEU A 266 6.86 19.30 2.44
N MET A 267 7.12 18.57 1.36
CA MET A 267 8.19 18.93 0.41
C MET A 267 7.89 18.39 -0.99
N ARG A 268 7.99 19.25 -2.01
CA ARG A 268 7.99 18.82 -3.41
C ARG A 268 9.40 18.53 -3.91
N THR A 269 9.61 17.40 -4.58
CA THR A 269 10.87 17.04 -5.25
C THR A 269 10.56 16.40 -6.61
N GLY A 270 10.63 17.20 -7.67
CA GLY A 270 10.23 16.77 -9.00
C GLY A 270 8.74 16.34 -9.02
N PRO A 271 8.41 15.14 -9.54
CA PRO A 271 7.02 14.68 -9.58
C PRO A 271 6.46 14.33 -8.19
N TRP A 272 7.33 14.05 -7.21
CA TRP A 272 6.95 13.58 -5.89
C TRP A 272 6.56 14.73 -4.95
N PHE A 273 5.36 14.66 -4.39
CA PHE A 273 4.95 15.40 -3.21
C PHE A 273 5.14 14.53 -1.97
N ASN A 274 5.81 15.06 -0.96
CA ASN A 274 6.29 14.27 0.17
C ASN A 274 5.76 14.78 1.50
N VAL A 275 5.35 13.85 2.36
CA VAL A 275 5.26 14.05 3.80
C VAL A 275 6.53 13.47 4.42
N LEU A 276 7.20 14.22 5.28
CA LEU A 276 8.50 13.83 5.87
C LEU A 276 8.48 13.96 7.40
N GLU A 277 7.57 13.22 8.06
CA GLU A 277 7.49 13.20 9.52
C GLU A 277 8.49 12.19 10.13
N PRO A 278 8.90 12.37 11.41
CA PRO A 278 9.79 11.43 12.09
C PRO A 278 9.30 9.98 12.11
N HIS A 279 7.99 9.75 12.02
CA HIS A 279 7.39 8.42 12.12
C HIS A 279 6.47 8.06 10.94
N PHE A 280 6.30 8.96 9.97
CA PHE A 280 5.49 8.75 8.79
C PHE A 280 6.11 9.47 7.58
N ASN A 281 6.46 8.72 6.53
CA ASN A 281 6.79 9.31 5.24
C ASN A 281 5.78 8.87 4.20
N LEU A 282 5.41 9.82 3.35
CA LEU A 282 4.61 9.57 2.16
C LEU A 282 5.38 10.13 0.97
N HIS A 283 5.48 9.35 -0.10
CA HIS A 283 6.01 9.80 -1.38
C HIS A 283 4.92 9.58 -2.43
N LEU A 284 4.22 10.63 -2.82
CA LEU A 284 3.13 10.59 -3.79
C LEU A 284 3.57 11.21 -5.12
N ASP A 285 3.57 10.44 -6.20
CA ASP A 285 3.73 10.97 -7.55
C ASP A 285 2.41 11.62 -7.99
N THR A 286 2.31 12.94 -7.80
CA THR A 286 1.10 13.67 -8.15
C THR A 286 0.92 13.82 -9.66
N THR A 287 1.96 13.59 -10.46
CA THR A 287 1.90 13.68 -11.93
C THR A 287 1.25 12.45 -12.56
N ALA A 288 1.19 11.34 -11.82
CA ALA A 288 0.52 10.12 -12.24
C ALA A 288 -0.98 10.06 -11.89
N ILE A 289 -1.51 11.07 -11.18
CA ILE A 289 -2.93 11.15 -10.85
C ILE A 289 -3.71 11.51 -12.13
N ALA A 290 -4.47 10.55 -12.65
CA ALA A 290 -5.34 10.73 -13.80
C ALA A 290 -6.72 11.29 -13.41
N SER A 291 -7.24 10.90 -12.25
CA SER A 291 -8.45 11.51 -11.69
C SER A 291 -8.47 11.51 -10.16
N SER A 292 -9.00 12.59 -9.59
CA SER A 292 -9.30 12.71 -8.16
C SER A 292 -10.80 12.82 -7.92
N TRP A 293 -11.27 12.16 -6.87
CA TRP A 293 -12.70 12.09 -6.54
C TRP A 293 -12.93 12.37 -5.07
N ILE A 294 -13.85 13.28 -4.76
CA ILE A 294 -14.45 13.36 -3.43
C ILE A 294 -15.63 12.41 -3.40
N VAL A 295 -15.63 11.49 -2.45
CA VAL A 295 -16.61 10.41 -2.35
C VAL A 295 -17.22 10.39 -0.97
N ASN A 296 -18.54 10.29 -0.91
CA ASN A 296 -19.32 10.38 0.30
C ASN A 296 -20.14 9.09 0.49
N LYS A 297 -19.94 8.43 1.63
CA LYS A 297 -20.52 7.11 1.92
C LYS A 297 -21.27 7.16 3.25
N PRO A 298 -22.54 6.72 3.31
CA PRO A 298 -23.25 6.63 4.57
C PRO A 298 -22.65 5.51 5.44
N THR A 299 -22.73 5.70 6.75
CA THR A 299 -22.45 4.68 7.75
C THR A 299 -23.45 4.83 8.90
N LYS A 300 -23.53 3.84 9.78
CA LYS A 300 -24.31 3.93 11.03
C LYS A 300 -23.87 5.08 11.94
N ASP A 301 -22.61 5.52 11.82
CA ASP A 301 -22.00 6.57 12.65
C ASP A 301 -22.12 7.96 11.98
N GLY A 302 -22.84 8.05 10.86
CA GLY A 302 -22.93 9.25 10.03
C GLY A 302 -22.15 9.09 8.71
N TRP A 303 -22.06 10.19 7.96
CA TRP A 303 -21.43 10.16 6.64
C TRP A 303 -19.92 10.24 6.74
N VAL A 304 -19.24 9.54 5.84
CA VAL A 304 -17.79 9.52 5.73
C VAL A 304 -17.38 9.99 4.34
N THR A 305 -16.60 11.06 4.31
CA THR A 305 -16.12 11.73 3.12
C THR A 305 -14.65 11.43 2.90
N SER A 306 -14.27 11.09 1.67
CA SER A 306 -12.90 10.76 1.30
C SER A 306 -12.46 11.46 0.03
N LEU A 307 -11.17 11.79 -0.05
CA LEU A 307 -10.49 12.10 -1.30
C LEU A 307 -9.79 10.84 -1.82
N GLU A 308 -10.11 10.41 -3.03
CA GLU A 308 -9.58 9.20 -3.66
C GLU A 308 -8.83 9.59 -4.95
N CYS A 309 -7.60 9.10 -5.14
CA CYS A 309 -6.76 9.42 -6.30
C CYS A 309 -6.52 8.17 -7.14
N TYR A 310 -6.67 8.29 -8.46
CA TYR A 310 -6.60 7.16 -9.39
C TYR A 310 -5.57 7.40 -10.49
N ALA A 311 -4.86 6.34 -10.86
CA ALA A 311 -3.96 6.31 -12.00
C ALA A 311 -4.72 6.11 -13.32
N GLU A 312 -4.02 6.26 -14.45
CA GLU A 312 -4.61 6.15 -15.79
C GLU A 312 -5.23 4.77 -16.07
N ASN A 313 -4.64 3.72 -15.50
CA ASN A 313 -5.15 2.34 -15.60
C ASN A 313 -6.36 2.08 -14.67
N GLY A 314 -6.81 3.08 -13.91
CA GLY A 314 -7.94 2.98 -12.98
C GLY A 314 -7.58 2.44 -11.60
N ASP A 315 -6.32 2.12 -11.34
CA ASP A 315 -5.86 1.70 -10.01
C ASP A 315 -5.91 2.86 -9.03
N LEU A 316 -6.19 2.51 -7.78
CA LEU A 316 -6.23 3.44 -6.67
C LEU A 316 -4.80 3.74 -6.18
N ILE A 317 -4.39 5.00 -6.29
CA ILE A 317 -3.07 5.48 -5.83
C ILE A 317 -3.07 5.65 -4.30
N ALA A 318 -4.01 6.43 -3.78
CA ALA A 318 -4.14 6.72 -2.36
C ALA A 318 -5.57 7.17 -2.01
N GLN A 319 -5.94 7.01 -0.75
CA GLN A 319 -7.18 7.55 -0.20
C GLN A 319 -6.90 8.32 1.08
N PHE A 320 -7.67 9.39 1.27
CA PHE A 320 -7.57 10.24 2.43
C PHE A 320 -8.94 10.38 3.10
N PHE A 321 -8.95 10.31 4.43
CA PHE A 321 -10.15 10.42 5.27
C PHE A 321 -9.85 11.29 6.49
N GLY A 322 -10.87 11.80 7.17
CA GLY A 322 -10.71 12.41 8.49
C GLY A 322 -10.39 11.32 9.52
N ALA A 323 -9.45 11.59 10.44
CA ALA A 323 -9.14 10.63 11.50
C ALA A 323 -10.36 10.38 12.37
N ARG A 324 -10.80 9.12 12.50
CA ARG A 324 -11.94 8.76 13.33
C ARG A 324 -11.71 7.46 14.08
N LYS A 325 -12.40 7.30 15.21
CA LYS A 325 -12.50 6.02 15.92
C LYS A 325 -13.81 5.33 15.54
N PRO A 326 -13.90 4.00 15.61
CA PRO A 326 -15.17 3.29 15.45
C PRO A 326 -16.24 3.84 16.38
N GLY A 327 -17.47 4.05 15.89
CA GLY A 327 -18.56 4.64 16.68
C GLY A 327 -18.56 6.17 16.74
N VAL A 328 -17.61 6.84 16.09
CA VAL A 328 -17.50 8.30 16.05
C VAL A 328 -17.70 8.80 14.61
N PRO A 329 -18.53 9.84 14.39
CA PRO A 329 -18.63 10.50 13.09
C PRO A 329 -17.28 11.02 12.58
N GLU A 330 -17.20 11.33 11.29
CA GLU A 330 -16.00 11.98 10.75
C GLU A 330 -15.73 13.34 11.41
N LEU A 331 -14.46 13.77 11.39
CA LEU A 331 -14.08 15.08 11.94
C LEU A 331 -14.78 16.19 11.17
N ALA A 332 -15.46 17.09 11.90
CA ALA A 332 -16.15 18.23 11.30
C ALA A 332 -15.21 19.10 10.45
N SER A 333 -13.98 19.36 10.94
CA SER A 333 -12.97 20.13 10.20
C SER A 333 -12.51 19.43 8.92
N TRP A 334 -12.48 18.10 8.89
CA TRP A 334 -12.22 17.33 7.67
C TRP A 334 -13.38 17.43 6.68
N ARG A 335 -14.62 17.27 7.15
CA ARG A 335 -15.82 17.40 6.32
C ARG A 335 -15.91 18.80 5.70
N GLU A 336 -15.74 19.84 6.51
CA GLU A 336 -15.73 21.23 6.06
C GLU A 336 -14.66 21.47 5.00
N LEU A 337 -13.47 20.88 5.16
CA LEU A 337 -12.40 20.99 4.19
C LEU A 337 -12.79 20.38 2.84
N LEU A 338 -13.26 19.12 2.82
CA LEU A 338 -13.62 18.44 1.57
C LEU A 338 -14.86 19.04 0.91
N VAL A 339 -15.89 19.38 1.69
CA VAL A 339 -17.08 20.07 1.17
C VAL A 339 -16.70 21.41 0.54
N GLY A 340 -15.72 22.13 1.11
CA GLY A 340 -15.19 23.38 0.55
C GLY A 340 -14.53 23.23 -0.82
N TYR A 341 -14.20 22.01 -1.24
CA TYR A 341 -13.67 21.71 -2.58
C TYR A 341 -14.74 21.27 -3.59
N CYS A 342 -15.92 20.86 -3.11
CA CYS A 342 -16.99 20.37 -3.96
C CYS A 342 -17.72 21.52 -4.67
N PRO A 343 -17.89 21.47 -6.00
CA PRO A 343 -18.75 22.43 -6.71
C PRO A 343 -20.24 22.27 -6.36
N GLU A 344 -20.67 21.06 -6.03
CA GLU A 344 -22.06 20.76 -5.66
C GLU A 344 -22.17 20.29 -4.19
N PRO A 345 -23.30 20.52 -3.51
CA PRO A 345 -23.50 19.98 -2.17
C PRO A 345 -23.45 18.45 -2.15
N LEU A 346 -22.68 17.90 -1.22
CA LEU A 346 -22.72 16.46 -0.92
C LEU A 346 -23.99 16.11 -0.14
N ALA A 347 -24.41 14.86 -0.24
CA ALA A 347 -25.44 14.30 0.64
C ALA A 347 -25.00 14.38 2.11
N ALA A 348 -25.98 14.58 2.98
CA ALA A 348 -25.86 14.81 4.43
C ALA A 348 -25.51 16.22 4.88
#